data_AF-A0A7V1PU51-F1
#
_entry.id   AF-A0A7V1PU51-F1
#
_cell.length_a   1.000
_cell.length_b   1.000
_cell.length_c   1.000
_cell.angle_alpha   90.00
_cell.angle_beta   90.00
_cell.angle_gamma   90.00
#
_symmetry.space_group_name_H-M   'P 1'
#
loop_
_entity.id
_entity.type
_entity.pdbx_description
1 polymer ?
#
loop_
_entity_poly.entity_id
_entity_poly.type
_entity_poly.pdbx_seq_one_letter_code
_entity_poly.pdbx_strand_id
1 'polypeptide(L)'
;MNITNQTSMDNTKPFEIAHNIYWIGKKTGFDLEMNVYLRIFEKDNRKINMLIDPGPPTDFDIIEQNLKTVLGKDFKIHFAFINHQDPDVGYNALFFQRYFPNMQIITTEDTWRLIRFYGLNPKKFIAVDKFKSRSIKMITGHKLTFVPTPYCHFRGACALYDVSERILFSGDFFGGLTEHPGFFATEKSWPGIKIFQQIYMPTNTAIENAISEILKVDPEPVMIAPQHGVMIKDDFVQYYIDKIKNLSVGLDLYNQNKIKISQYIEAIRQITHEVKTKFDKKVYDDLQHLLHTDDSFPEIFSIRDDEIYDIKIAAEDALQYFITKLLRNPGGSVKKDLHMLILRVLAGLNLPGDNLSLEATETDHQENTNETLFEEEVPDTNGAEENIHEDRDHLNIRKLLEVIEEESGSDKFNELTILRIMLKIPPDILKRNQVNSYNDFFQLEETRDQQFIQKLITACESVIGRPLPEKIWTNEEEDGK
;
A
#
# COMPACT_ATOMS: atom_id res chain seq x y z
N MET A 1 5.81 30.75 11.79
CA MET A 1 4.34 30.68 11.64
C MET A 1 3.86 29.56 12.54
N ASN A 2 2.84 29.83 13.37
CA ASN A 2 2.35 28.89 14.38
C ASN A 2 1.78 27.62 13.74
N ILE A 3 2.43 26.49 14.00
CA ILE A 3 1.95 25.14 13.69
C ILE A 3 1.04 24.71 14.84
N THR A 4 -0.17 25.26 14.89
CA THR A 4 -1.22 24.81 15.82
C THR A 4 -2.53 24.93 15.07
N ASN A 5 -2.91 23.84 14.40
CA ASN A 5 -4.27 23.38 14.09
C ASN A 5 -4.21 22.30 13.00
N GLN A 6 -3.72 21.10 13.33
CA GLN A 6 -4.11 19.87 12.61
C GLN A 6 -5.32 19.27 13.33
N THR A 7 -6.46 19.97 13.26
CA THR A 7 -7.76 19.43 13.67
C THR A 7 -8.23 18.40 12.64
N SER A 8 -8.46 17.17 13.10
CA SER A 8 -9.21 16.06 12.48
C SER A 8 -9.36 16.11 10.94
N MET A 9 -8.27 15.88 10.20
CA MET A 9 -8.41 15.51 8.80
C MET A 9 -9.00 14.09 8.75
N ASP A 10 -10.06 13.90 7.98
CA ASP A 10 -10.60 12.58 7.71
C ASP A 10 -9.59 11.83 6.85
N ASN A 11 -8.90 10.86 7.45
CA ASN A 11 -7.82 10.06 6.87
C ASN A 11 -8.28 9.16 5.69
N THR A 12 -9.55 9.25 5.29
CA THR A 12 -10.13 8.52 4.16
C THR A 12 -10.58 9.43 3.03
N LYS A 13 -10.58 10.76 3.21
CA LYS A 13 -11.02 11.73 2.19
C LYS A 13 -9.86 12.22 1.32
N PRO A 14 -10.12 12.60 0.06
CA PRO A 14 -9.07 13.11 -0.81
C PRO A 14 -8.50 14.42 -0.26
N PHE A 15 -7.20 14.61 -0.40
CA PHE A 15 -6.46 15.77 0.11
C PHE A 15 -5.67 16.41 -1.03
N GLU A 16 -5.93 17.70 -1.33
CA GLU A 16 -5.19 18.43 -2.37
C GLU A 16 -3.81 18.85 -1.85
N ILE A 17 -2.76 18.27 -2.43
CA ILE A 17 -1.36 18.47 -1.98
C ILE A 17 -0.68 19.62 -2.73
N ALA A 18 -1.15 19.91 -3.94
CA ALA A 18 -0.79 21.06 -4.77
C ALA A 18 -1.87 21.28 -5.83
N HIS A 19 -1.76 22.36 -6.61
CA HIS A 19 -2.82 22.73 -7.54
C HIS A 19 -3.13 21.58 -8.52
N ASN A 20 -4.36 21.06 -8.45
CA ASN A 20 -4.81 19.95 -9.27
C ASN A 20 -3.99 18.65 -9.07
N ILE A 21 -3.46 18.45 -7.85
CA ILE A 21 -2.76 17.23 -7.42
C ILE A 21 -3.35 16.79 -6.08
N TYR A 22 -3.87 15.57 -6.04
CA TYR A 22 -4.58 15.04 -4.90
C TYR A 22 -3.93 13.74 -4.42
N TRP A 23 -3.80 13.60 -3.11
CA TRP A 23 -3.72 12.28 -2.48
C TRP A 23 -5.13 11.70 -2.38
N ILE A 24 -5.30 10.43 -2.74
CA ILE A 24 -6.60 9.74 -2.83
C ILE A 24 -6.59 8.34 -2.21
N GLY A 25 -5.55 8.02 -1.44
CA GLY A 25 -5.40 6.71 -0.78
C GLY A 25 -6.19 6.59 0.52
N LYS A 26 -5.68 5.75 1.42
CA LYS A 26 -6.21 5.50 2.76
C LYS A 26 -5.09 5.68 3.78
N LYS A 27 -5.34 6.42 4.86
CA LYS A 27 -4.43 6.52 6.02
C LYS A 27 -5.02 5.82 7.24
N THR A 28 -4.18 5.05 7.92
CA THR A 28 -4.47 4.37 9.20
C THR A 28 -3.81 5.08 10.37
N GLY A 29 -2.80 5.92 10.10
CA GLY A 29 -1.99 6.64 11.07
C GLY A 29 -0.77 5.86 11.58
N PHE A 30 -0.63 4.59 11.20
CA PHE A 30 0.43 3.68 11.67
C PHE A 30 0.88 2.72 10.57
N ASP A 31 2.12 2.22 10.72
CA ASP A 31 2.74 1.15 9.92
C ASP A 31 3.03 1.53 8.47
N LEU A 32 2.96 0.58 7.54
CA LEU A 32 3.28 0.78 6.13
C LEU A 32 2.06 1.32 5.37
N GLU A 33 1.82 2.62 5.48
CA GLU A 33 0.76 3.29 4.71
C GLU A 33 1.14 3.44 3.23
N MET A 34 0.15 3.32 2.34
CA MET A 34 0.30 3.51 0.90
C MET A 34 -0.38 4.80 0.43
N ASN A 35 0.31 5.53 -0.43
CA ASN A 35 -0.12 6.78 -1.03
C ASN A 35 -0.41 6.55 -2.50
N VAL A 36 -1.65 6.87 -2.89
CA VAL A 36 -2.07 6.92 -4.28
C VAL A 36 -2.35 8.36 -4.65
N TYR A 37 -1.82 8.82 -5.79
CA TYR A 37 -1.98 10.20 -6.21
C TYR A 37 -2.77 10.33 -7.51
N LEU A 38 -3.58 11.37 -7.59
CA LEU A 38 -4.27 11.83 -8.79
C LEU A 38 -3.67 13.16 -9.24
N ARG A 39 -3.20 13.20 -10.49
CA ARG A 39 -2.82 14.43 -11.17
C ARG A 39 -3.83 14.79 -12.25
N ILE A 40 -4.37 16.01 -12.17
CA ILE A 40 -5.27 16.58 -13.16
C ILE A 40 -4.51 17.63 -13.97
N PHE A 41 -4.36 17.40 -15.28
CA PHE A 41 -3.83 18.40 -16.20
C PHE A 41 -4.97 19.08 -16.93
N GLU A 42 -5.11 20.40 -16.77
CA GLU A 42 -6.19 21.16 -17.38
C GLU A 42 -5.69 22.43 -18.07
N LYS A 43 -6.04 22.60 -19.35
CA LYS A 43 -5.80 23.84 -20.10
C LYS A 43 -6.70 23.90 -21.34
N ASP A 44 -7.25 25.07 -21.66
CA ASP A 44 -8.02 25.34 -22.89
C ASP A 44 -9.14 24.29 -23.14
N ASN A 45 -9.96 24.01 -22.12
CA ASN A 45 -11.02 22.99 -22.12
C ASN A 45 -10.56 21.54 -22.36
N ARG A 46 -9.25 21.26 -22.29
CA ARG A 46 -8.70 19.92 -22.30
C ARG A 46 -8.38 19.50 -20.88
N LYS A 47 -8.90 18.36 -20.46
CA LYS A 47 -8.66 17.76 -19.16
C LYS A 47 -8.11 16.35 -19.31
N ILE A 48 -6.99 16.05 -18.64
CA ILE A 48 -6.36 14.74 -18.60
C ILE A 48 -6.13 14.38 -17.14
N ASN A 49 -6.57 13.18 -16.76
CA ASN A 49 -6.42 12.67 -15.39
C ASN A 49 -5.44 11.48 -15.40
N MET A 50 -4.44 11.53 -14.53
CA MET A 50 -3.41 10.51 -14.37
C MET A 50 -3.43 10.00 -12.93
N LEU A 51 -3.50 8.68 -12.76
CA LEU A 51 -3.15 8.04 -11.50
C LEU A 51 -1.65 7.82 -11.43
N ILE A 52 -1.08 7.94 -10.25
CA ILE A 52 0.33 7.66 -9.97
C ILE A 52 0.34 6.64 -8.85
N ASP A 53 0.93 5.48 -9.14
CA ASP A 53 0.97 4.30 -8.30
C ASP A 53 -0.44 3.95 -7.76
N PRO A 54 -1.34 3.40 -8.63
CA PRO A 54 -2.76 3.18 -8.34
C PRO A 54 -3.13 2.32 -7.11
N GLY A 55 -2.16 1.72 -6.42
CA GLY A 55 -2.38 0.98 -5.18
C GLY A 55 -2.77 -0.50 -5.39
N PRO A 56 -2.93 -1.23 -4.27
CA PRO A 56 -3.36 -2.63 -4.27
C PRO A 56 -4.88 -2.79 -4.40
N PRO A 57 -5.37 -3.99 -4.76
CA PRO A 57 -6.80 -4.27 -4.89
C PRO A 57 -7.62 -4.04 -3.60
N THR A 58 -7.00 -4.22 -2.43
CA THR A 58 -7.62 -3.99 -1.12
C THR A 58 -8.10 -2.56 -0.90
N ASP A 59 -7.50 -1.59 -1.60
CA ASP A 59 -7.82 -0.17 -1.48
C ASP A 59 -8.66 0.34 -2.66
N PHE A 60 -9.09 -0.53 -3.59
CA PHE A 60 -9.78 -0.11 -4.81
C PHE A 60 -11.03 0.73 -4.53
N ASP A 61 -11.90 0.27 -3.62
CA ASP A 61 -13.19 0.93 -3.35
C ASP A 61 -13.01 2.34 -2.78
N ILE A 62 -12.06 2.52 -1.85
CA ILE A 62 -11.79 3.84 -1.26
C ILE A 62 -11.15 4.79 -2.26
N ILE A 63 -10.22 4.29 -3.09
CA ILE A 63 -9.61 5.07 -4.18
C ILE A 63 -10.68 5.49 -5.19
N GLU A 64 -11.58 4.58 -5.60
CA GLU A 64 -12.67 4.87 -6.53
C GLU A 64 -13.63 5.92 -5.96
N GLN A 65 -13.98 5.83 -4.68
CA GLN A 65 -14.81 6.82 -3.99
C GLN A 65 -14.14 8.20 -3.94
N ASN A 66 -12.84 8.24 -3.65
CA ASN A 66 -12.07 9.48 -3.61
C ASN A 66 -11.95 10.11 -5.02
N LEU A 67 -11.78 9.29 -6.06
CA LEU A 67 -11.83 9.75 -7.45
C LEU A 67 -13.19 10.35 -7.82
N LYS A 68 -14.30 9.70 -7.44
CA LYS A 68 -15.65 10.24 -7.66
C LYS A 68 -15.87 11.57 -6.94
N THR A 69 -15.28 11.73 -5.76
CA THR A 69 -15.34 12.97 -4.98
C THR A 69 -14.61 14.12 -5.67
N VAL A 70 -13.41 13.86 -6.23
CA VAL A 70 -12.60 14.91 -6.88
C VAL A 70 -13.03 15.19 -8.32
N LEU A 71 -13.37 14.15 -9.09
CA LEU A 71 -13.60 14.24 -10.54
C LEU A 71 -15.08 14.18 -10.95
N GLY A 72 -15.98 13.86 -10.02
CA GLY A 72 -17.40 13.60 -10.29
C GLY A 72 -17.70 12.14 -10.65
N LYS A 73 -18.99 11.79 -10.74
CA LYS A 73 -19.45 10.41 -10.98
C LYS A 73 -19.03 9.85 -12.35
N ASP A 74 -18.96 10.70 -13.37
CA ASP A 74 -18.59 10.33 -14.75
C ASP A 74 -17.09 10.51 -15.03
N PHE A 75 -16.26 10.33 -14.00
CA PHE A 75 -14.82 10.52 -14.11
C PHE A 75 -14.20 9.61 -15.16
N LYS A 76 -13.07 10.06 -15.73
CA LYS A 76 -12.27 9.29 -16.68
C LYS A 76 -10.82 9.30 -16.26
N ILE A 77 -10.17 8.14 -16.28
CA ILE A 77 -8.73 8.04 -16.12
C ILE A 77 -8.10 7.81 -17.49
N HIS A 78 -7.11 8.63 -17.82
CA HIS A 78 -6.45 8.61 -19.13
C HIS A 78 -5.09 7.90 -19.05
N PHE A 79 -4.40 8.05 -17.92
CA PHE A 79 -3.09 7.47 -17.68
C PHE A 79 -2.98 6.84 -16.30
N ALA A 80 -2.22 5.77 -16.18
CA ALA A 80 -1.53 5.43 -14.93
C ALA A 80 -0.03 5.51 -15.16
N PHE A 81 0.67 6.17 -14.25
CA PHE A 81 2.10 6.00 -14.06
C PHE A 81 2.33 4.96 -12.97
N ILE A 82 3.24 4.01 -13.21
CA ILE A 82 3.63 2.98 -12.25
C ILE A 82 5.14 3.03 -12.10
N ASN A 83 5.63 3.30 -10.89
CA ASN A 83 7.05 3.44 -10.60
C ASN A 83 7.80 2.11 -10.77
N HIS A 84 7.36 1.08 -10.03
CA HIS A 84 7.91 -0.27 -10.05
C HIS A 84 6.82 -1.35 -9.97
N GLN A 85 7.24 -2.60 -10.04
CA GLN A 85 6.40 -3.78 -10.27
C GLN A 85 5.65 -4.30 -9.05
N ASP A 86 5.88 -3.76 -7.86
CA ASP A 86 5.40 -4.42 -6.65
C ASP A 86 3.86 -4.40 -6.60
N PRO A 87 3.22 -5.44 -6.04
CA PRO A 87 1.76 -5.60 -6.13
C PRO A 87 0.97 -4.47 -5.46
N ASP A 88 1.55 -3.81 -4.49
CA ASP A 88 0.97 -2.68 -3.76
C ASP A 88 1.05 -1.35 -4.54
N VAL A 89 1.81 -1.30 -5.63
CA VAL A 89 2.04 -0.07 -6.41
C VAL A 89 1.03 0.07 -7.53
N GLY A 90 0.91 -0.97 -8.37
CA GLY A 90 0.35 -0.83 -9.71
C GLY A 90 -0.88 -1.67 -10.01
N TYR A 91 -1.28 -2.59 -9.13
CA TYR A 91 -2.24 -3.64 -9.49
C TYR A 91 -3.61 -3.07 -9.87
N ASN A 92 -4.07 -2.01 -9.20
CA ASN A 92 -5.32 -1.34 -9.53
C ASN A 92 -5.40 -0.76 -10.94
N ALA A 93 -4.26 -0.57 -11.62
CA ALA A 93 -4.25 -0.18 -13.03
C ALA A 93 -5.03 -1.18 -13.90
N LEU A 94 -5.05 -2.47 -13.55
CA LEU A 94 -5.86 -3.48 -14.24
C LEU A 94 -7.35 -3.15 -14.13
N PHE A 95 -7.84 -2.93 -12.92
CA PHE A 95 -9.25 -2.68 -12.66
C PHE A 95 -9.68 -1.36 -13.33
N PHE A 96 -8.90 -0.29 -13.18
CA PHE A 96 -9.17 0.97 -13.86
C PHE A 96 -9.13 0.83 -15.39
N GLN A 97 -8.22 0.04 -15.97
CA GLN A 97 -8.19 -0.18 -17.41
C GLN A 97 -9.40 -1.00 -17.93
N ARG A 98 -10.03 -1.84 -17.08
CA ARG A 98 -11.31 -2.49 -17.44
C ARG A 98 -12.44 -1.47 -17.57
N TYR A 99 -12.52 -0.50 -16.65
CA TYR A 99 -13.50 0.60 -16.72
C TYR A 99 -13.15 1.63 -17.81
N PHE A 100 -11.87 1.86 -18.04
CA PHE A 100 -11.33 2.81 -19.01
C PHE A 100 -10.42 2.09 -20.03
N PRO A 101 -10.96 1.37 -21.02
CA PRO A 101 -10.16 0.56 -21.96
C PRO A 101 -9.12 1.33 -22.78
N ASN A 102 -9.24 2.67 -22.83
CA ASN A 102 -8.30 3.55 -23.51
C ASN A 102 -7.20 4.10 -22.60
N MET A 103 -7.26 3.86 -21.29
CA MET A 103 -6.25 4.26 -20.33
C MET A 103 -4.88 3.68 -20.69
N GLN A 104 -3.89 4.55 -20.77
CA GLN A 104 -2.51 4.20 -21.11
C GLN A 104 -1.68 3.98 -19.85
N ILE A 105 -0.80 2.99 -19.88
CA ILE A 105 0.08 2.65 -18.77
C ILE A 105 1.49 3.15 -19.11
N ILE A 106 2.03 4.05 -18.30
CA ILE A 106 3.35 4.63 -18.44
C ILE A 106 4.24 4.02 -17.36
N THR A 107 5.30 3.33 -17.78
CA THR A 107 6.31 2.77 -16.87
C THR A 107 7.58 2.42 -17.65
N THR A 108 8.64 1.98 -16.97
CA THR A 108 9.85 1.47 -17.63
C THR A 108 9.60 0.10 -18.27
N GLU A 109 10.42 -0.27 -19.26
CA GLU A 109 10.34 -1.61 -19.86
C GLU A 109 10.58 -2.73 -18.85
N ASP A 110 11.46 -2.49 -17.86
CA ASP A 110 11.77 -3.43 -16.79
C ASP A 110 10.57 -3.71 -15.88
N THR A 111 9.84 -2.66 -15.48
CA THR A 111 8.60 -2.79 -14.71
C THR A 111 7.52 -3.44 -15.56
N TRP A 112 7.34 -3.00 -16.82
CA TRP A 112 6.35 -3.55 -17.75
C TRP A 112 6.48 -5.06 -17.94
N ARG A 113 7.71 -5.58 -18.04
CA ARG A 113 7.98 -7.02 -18.22
C ARG A 113 7.32 -7.88 -17.15
N LEU A 114 7.12 -7.34 -15.95
CA LEU A 114 6.50 -8.02 -14.81
C LEU A 114 5.00 -7.68 -14.72
N ILE A 115 4.63 -6.41 -14.73
CA ILE A 115 3.23 -6.01 -14.52
C ILE A 115 2.31 -6.35 -15.70
N ARG A 116 2.84 -6.66 -16.89
CA ARG A 116 2.04 -7.17 -18.02
C ARG A 116 1.27 -8.45 -17.67
N PHE A 117 1.74 -9.22 -16.68
CA PHE A 117 1.08 -10.44 -16.22
C PHE A 117 -0.18 -10.17 -15.38
N TYR A 118 -0.44 -8.94 -14.97
CA TYR A 118 -1.73 -8.56 -14.38
C TYR A 118 -2.89 -8.66 -15.38
N GLY A 119 -2.61 -8.80 -16.68
CA GLY A 119 -3.63 -8.78 -17.74
C GLY A 119 -3.86 -7.38 -18.33
N LEU A 120 -2.92 -6.46 -18.12
CA LEU A 120 -2.91 -5.14 -18.76
C LEU A 120 -2.80 -5.27 -20.29
N ASN A 121 -3.51 -4.42 -21.02
CA ASN A 121 -3.50 -4.40 -22.48
C ASN A 121 -2.14 -3.89 -23.02
N PRO A 122 -1.35 -4.74 -23.70
CA PRO A 122 -0.02 -4.34 -24.20
C PRO A 122 -0.05 -3.23 -25.24
N LYS A 123 -1.18 -3.04 -25.95
CA LYS A 123 -1.34 -1.95 -26.92
C LYS A 123 -1.49 -0.57 -26.25
N LYS A 124 -1.68 -0.53 -24.93
CA LYS A 124 -1.83 0.68 -24.13
C LYS A 124 -0.60 1.00 -23.29
N PHE A 125 0.49 0.25 -23.46
CA PHE A 125 1.77 0.50 -22.79
C PHE A 125 2.58 1.61 -23.49
N ILE A 126 3.11 2.53 -22.69
CA ILE A 126 4.06 3.55 -23.07
C ILE A 126 5.33 3.36 -22.23
N ALA A 127 6.39 2.89 -22.89
CA ALA A 127 7.72 2.79 -22.28
C ALA A 127 8.32 4.17 -22.06
N VAL A 128 8.70 4.46 -20.81
CA VAL A 128 9.49 5.64 -20.43
C VAL A 128 10.80 5.70 -21.23
N ASP A 129 11.41 4.55 -21.47
CA ASP A 129 12.69 4.38 -22.15
C ASP A 129 12.70 4.93 -23.59
N LYS A 130 11.52 5.09 -24.22
CA LYS A 130 11.39 5.68 -25.56
C LYS A 130 11.66 7.19 -25.58
N PHE A 131 11.57 7.87 -24.44
CA PHE A 131 11.78 9.31 -24.34
C PHE A 131 13.27 9.63 -24.09
N LYS A 132 14.02 9.92 -25.15
CA LYS A 132 15.46 10.29 -25.06
C LYS A 132 15.72 11.49 -24.14
N SER A 133 14.81 12.46 -24.12
CA SER A 133 14.86 13.63 -23.23
C SER A 133 14.43 13.31 -21.80
N ARG A 134 13.97 12.07 -21.53
CA ARG A 134 13.31 11.66 -20.30
C ARG A 134 12.18 12.62 -19.89
N SER A 135 11.49 13.19 -20.86
CA SER A 135 10.41 14.13 -20.60
C SER A 135 9.32 13.99 -21.65
N ILE A 136 8.08 14.20 -21.22
CA ILE A 136 6.91 14.29 -22.08
C ILE A 136 6.23 15.64 -21.90
N LYS A 137 5.82 16.25 -23.01
CA LYS A 137 4.96 17.44 -23.02
C LYS A 137 3.54 17.01 -23.31
N MET A 138 2.64 17.30 -22.38
CA MET A 138 1.22 17.01 -22.50
C MET A 138 0.56 17.99 -23.48
N ILE A 139 -0.56 17.58 -24.07
CA ILE A 139 -1.36 18.45 -24.97
C ILE A 139 -1.96 19.68 -24.26
N THR A 140 -2.03 19.64 -22.93
CA THR A 140 -2.40 20.74 -22.04
C THR A 140 -1.22 21.69 -21.77
N GLY A 141 -0.03 21.44 -22.34
CA GLY A 141 1.18 22.25 -22.19
C GLY A 141 2.06 21.88 -20.99
N HIS A 142 1.53 21.14 -20.02
CA HIS A 142 2.27 20.64 -18.86
C HIS A 142 3.43 19.73 -19.30
N LYS A 143 4.51 19.72 -18.51
CA LYS A 143 5.69 18.88 -18.75
C LYS A 143 5.89 17.94 -17.57
N LEU A 144 6.12 16.67 -17.89
CA LEU A 144 6.56 15.65 -16.95
C LEU A 144 7.97 15.21 -17.31
N THR A 145 8.79 14.95 -16.30
CA THR A 145 10.14 14.41 -16.44
C THR A 145 10.20 13.05 -15.73
N PHE A 146 10.76 12.05 -16.39
CA PHE A 146 11.01 10.74 -15.81
C PHE A 146 12.41 10.74 -15.19
N VAL A 147 12.51 10.37 -13.92
CA VAL A 147 13.76 10.42 -13.14
C VAL A 147 14.12 8.99 -12.74
N PRO A 148 15.04 8.34 -13.47
CA PRO A 148 15.44 6.98 -13.13
C PRO A 148 16.03 6.91 -11.73
N THR A 149 15.52 5.98 -10.92
CA THR A 149 16.02 5.68 -9.56
C THR A 149 16.37 4.20 -9.49
N PRO A 150 17.26 3.70 -10.38
CA PRO A 150 17.51 2.28 -10.51
C PRO A 150 18.06 1.73 -9.19
N TYR A 151 17.57 0.56 -8.81
CA TYR A 151 17.90 -0.11 -7.55
C TYR A 151 17.44 0.66 -6.31
N CYS A 152 16.42 1.53 -6.41
CA CYS A 152 15.77 2.14 -5.24
C CYS A 152 14.28 1.78 -5.17
N HIS A 153 13.89 0.54 -4.85
CA HIS A 153 14.75 -0.66 -4.66
C HIS A 153 14.89 -1.52 -5.91
N PHE A 154 13.96 -1.38 -6.87
CA PHE A 154 13.95 -2.18 -8.09
C PHE A 154 14.86 -1.61 -9.18
N ARG A 155 15.50 -2.49 -9.97
CA ARG A 155 16.40 -2.07 -11.09
C ARG A 155 15.73 -1.12 -12.09
N GLY A 156 14.43 -1.26 -12.32
CA GLY A 156 13.64 -0.47 -13.25
C GLY A 156 12.82 0.64 -12.59
N ALA A 157 13.02 0.92 -11.29
CA ALA A 157 12.31 1.97 -10.58
C ALA A 157 12.60 3.34 -11.22
N CYS A 158 11.55 4.15 -11.33
CA CYS A 158 11.58 5.43 -12.01
C CYS A 158 10.57 6.36 -11.37
N ALA A 159 11.05 7.49 -10.84
CA ALA A 159 10.20 8.54 -10.31
C ALA A 159 9.61 9.40 -11.42
N LEU A 160 8.46 10.02 -11.14
CA LEU A 160 7.80 10.98 -12.03
C LEU A 160 7.92 12.38 -11.43
N TYR A 161 8.46 13.32 -12.19
CA TYR A 161 8.54 14.72 -11.78
C TYR A 161 7.55 15.59 -12.55
N ASP A 162 6.65 16.25 -11.83
CA ASP A 162 5.77 17.29 -12.36
C ASP A 162 6.48 18.65 -12.32
N VAL A 163 6.79 19.19 -13.50
CA VAL A 163 7.55 20.45 -13.64
C VAL A 163 6.73 21.67 -13.24
N SER A 164 5.40 21.62 -13.38
CA SER A 164 4.52 22.76 -13.05
C SER A 164 4.40 22.99 -11.55
N GLU A 165 4.19 21.91 -10.79
CA GLU A 165 4.01 21.98 -9.34
C GLU A 165 5.29 21.67 -8.57
N ARG A 166 6.36 21.29 -9.27
CA ARG A 166 7.68 20.95 -8.72
C ARG A 166 7.61 19.80 -7.71
N ILE A 167 6.81 18.78 -8.02
CA ILE A 167 6.61 17.59 -7.18
C ILE A 167 7.28 16.38 -7.82
N LEU A 168 8.10 15.68 -7.04
CA LEU A 168 8.67 14.40 -7.40
C LEU A 168 7.86 13.27 -6.75
N PHE A 169 7.16 12.49 -7.56
CA PHE A 169 6.54 11.23 -7.13
C PHE A 169 7.61 10.13 -7.15
N SER A 170 8.15 9.80 -5.98
CA SER A 170 9.41 9.05 -5.86
C SER A 170 9.25 7.53 -5.76
N GLY A 171 8.03 7.01 -5.67
CA GLY A 171 7.78 5.60 -5.36
C GLY A 171 8.28 5.27 -3.95
N ASP A 172 8.93 4.12 -3.79
CA ASP A 172 9.47 3.69 -2.49
C ASP A 172 10.67 4.52 -2.02
N PHE A 173 11.37 5.20 -2.94
CA PHE A 173 12.48 6.03 -2.54
C PHE A 173 11.96 7.25 -1.76
N PHE A 174 12.61 7.59 -0.64
CA PHE A 174 12.11 8.51 0.40
C PHE A 174 10.85 8.04 1.16
N GLY A 175 10.30 6.86 0.86
CA GLY A 175 9.23 6.25 1.64
C GLY A 175 9.66 5.85 3.05
N GLY A 176 8.68 5.58 3.91
CA GLY A 176 8.90 5.30 5.32
C GLY A 176 7.70 4.70 6.02
N LEU A 177 7.94 4.11 7.20
CA LEU A 177 6.88 3.74 8.14
C LEU A 177 6.26 5.02 8.74
N THR A 178 4.94 5.04 8.89
CA THR A 178 4.22 6.11 9.59
C THR A 178 4.18 5.79 11.08
N GLU A 179 4.84 6.60 11.91
CA GLU A 179 4.79 6.45 13.37
C GLU A 179 3.81 7.40 14.05
N HIS A 180 3.40 8.45 13.34
CA HIS A 180 2.53 9.51 13.82
C HIS A 180 1.53 9.92 12.72
N PRO A 181 0.30 10.28 13.09
CA PRO A 181 -0.70 10.72 12.13
C PRO A 181 -0.25 12.00 11.41
N GLY A 182 -0.48 12.06 10.10
CA GLY A 182 -0.18 13.24 9.30
C GLY A 182 0.14 12.92 7.84
N PHE A 183 0.06 13.96 7.01
CA PHE A 183 0.41 13.89 5.59
C PHE A 183 1.84 14.32 5.29
N PHE A 184 2.42 15.16 6.14
CA PHE A 184 3.70 15.80 5.88
C PHE A 184 4.75 15.39 6.92
N ALA A 185 5.96 15.13 6.43
CA ALA A 185 7.11 14.78 7.24
C ALA A 185 7.53 15.94 8.14
N THR A 186 7.98 15.58 9.33
CA THR A 186 8.67 16.46 10.29
C THR A 186 9.94 15.75 10.74
N GLU A 187 10.81 16.37 11.53
CA GLU A 187 12.00 15.68 12.06
C GLU A 187 11.67 14.33 12.73
N LYS A 188 10.49 14.20 13.35
CA LYS A 188 10.00 12.99 14.00
C LYS A 188 9.70 11.84 13.02
N SER A 189 9.61 12.10 11.72
CA SER A 189 9.38 11.06 10.71
C SER A 189 10.66 10.33 10.30
N TRP A 190 11.84 10.82 10.72
CA TRP A 190 13.12 10.21 10.34
C TRP A 190 13.28 8.74 10.76
N PRO A 191 12.91 8.29 11.99
CA PRO A 191 13.07 6.89 12.37
C PRO A 191 12.36 5.92 11.41
N GLY A 192 11.09 6.17 11.09
CA GLY A 192 10.32 5.34 10.16
C GLY A 192 10.86 5.36 8.72
N ILE A 193 11.28 6.53 8.22
CA ILE A 193 11.94 6.64 6.91
C ILE A 193 13.27 5.88 6.92
N LYS A 194 14.09 6.06 7.95
CA LYS A 194 15.40 5.43 8.06
C LYS A 194 15.30 3.90 8.05
N ILE A 195 14.41 3.32 8.85
CA ILE A 195 14.20 1.87 8.91
C ILE A 195 13.76 1.32 7.56
N PHE A 196 12.78 1.98 6.92
CA PHE A 196 12.30 1.59 5.59
C PHE A 196 13.45 1.58 4.56
N GLN A 197 14.21 2.67 4.50
CA GLN A 197 15.33 2.79 3.56
C GLN A 197 16.43 1.75 3.85
N GLN A 198 16.74 1.45 5.12
CA GLN A 198 17.73 0.43 5.49
C GLN A 198 17.36 -0.98 5.05
N ILE A 199 16.07 -1.31 5.10
CA ILE A 199 15.55 -2.63 4.73
C ILE A 199 15.43 -2.77 3.22
N TYR A 200 14.83 -1.79 2.55
CA TYR A 200 14.47 -1.92 1.13
C TYR A 200 15.61 -1.51 0.19
N MET A 201 16.40 -0.49 0.53
CA MET A 201 17.42 0.00 -0.39
C MET A 201 18.63 -0.95 -0.38
N PRO A 202 19.06 -1.45 -1.55
CA PRO A 202 20.05 -2.52 -1.63
C PRO A 202 21.48 -2.05 -1.33
N THR A 203 21.83 -0.79 -1.59
CA THR A 203 23.15 -0.21 -1.27
C THR A 203 23.10 1.32 -1.34
N ASN A 204 23.93 1.98 -0.54
CA ASN A 204 24.12 3.42 -0.56
C ASN A 204 24.57 3.93 -1.94
N THR A 205 25.33 3.14 -2.71
CA THR A 205 25.70 3.53 -4.09
C THR A 205 24.46 3.72 -4.98
N ALA A 206 23.40 2.94 -4.79
CA ALA A 206 22.14 3.13 -5.51
C ALA A 206 21.47 4.44 -5.10
N ILE A 207 21.43 4.71 -3.79
CA ILE A 207 20.91 5.96 -3.21
C ILE A 207 21.65 7.18 -3.77
N GLU A 208 22.98 7.18 -3.76
CA GLU A 208 23.79 8.29 -4.27
C GLU A 208 23.50 8.58 -5.76
N ASN A 209 23.36 7.51 -6.56
CA ASN A 209 23.01 7.64 -7.97
C ASN A 209 21.59 8.19 -8.15
N ALA A 210 20.61 7.71 -7.39
CA ALA A 210 19.24 8.21 -7.44
C ALA A 210 19.15 9.70 -7.04
N ILE A 211 19.85 10.10 -5.96
CA ILE A 211 19.95 11.50 -5.54
C ILE A 211 20.63 12.34 -6.64
N SER A 212 21.70 11.85 -7.26
CA SER A 212 22.37 12.54 -8.36
C SER A 212 21.43 12.79 -9.55
N GLU A 213 20.53 11.86 -9.87
CA GLU A 213 19.50 12.07 -10.90
C GLU A 213 18.43 13.08 -10.47
N ILE A 214 18.00 13.05 -9.22
CA ILE A 214 17.03 14.01 -8.66
C ILE A 214 17.59 15.44 -8.68
N LEU A 215 18.85 15.62 -8.30
CA LEU A 215 19.52 16.93 -8.27
C LEU A 215 19.76 17.53 -9.67
N LYS A 216 19.59 16.75 -10.75
CA LYS A 216 19.66 17.25 -12.14
C LYS A 216 18.34 17.84 -12.62
N VAL A 217 17.26 17.65 -11.88
CA VAL A 217 15.94 18.16 -12.25
C VAL A 217 15.89 19.68 -12.02
N ASP A 218 15.38 20.40 -13.01
CA ASP A 218 15.24 21.86 -12.99
C ASP A 218 13.80 22.27 -13.39
N PRO A 219 13.12 23.10 -12.58
CA PRO A 219 13.52 23.58 -11.25
C PRO A 219 13.63 22.46 -10.22
N GLU A 220 14.31 22.70 -9.09
CA GLU A 220 14.42 21.76 -7.99
C GLU A 220 13.03 21.43 -7.40
N PRO A 221 12.78 20.18 -6.95
CA PRO A 221 11.53 19.80 -6.31
C PRO A 221 11.27 20.59 -5.01
N VAL A 222 10.04 21.05 -4.81
CA VAL A 222 9.58 21.62 -3.51
C VAL A 222 8.83 20.59 -2.67
N MET A 223 8.50 19.44 -3.26
CA MET A 223 7.87 18.33 -2.58
C MET A 223 8.35 17.00 -3.17
N ILE A 224 8.59 16.04 -2.29
CA ILE A 224 8.75 14.63 -2.63
C ILE A 224 7.53 13.89 -2.09
N ALA A 225 6.84 13.18 -2.97
CA ALA A 225 5.60 12.45 -2.71
C ALA A 225 5.89 10.93 -2.89
N PRO A 226 6.32 10.23 -1.82
CA PRO A 226 6.62 8.80 -1.88
C PRO A 226 5.35 7.96 -1.94
N GLN A 227 5.47 6.73 -2.43
CA GLN A 227 4.37 5.76 -2.42
C GLN A 227 4.08 5.26 -1.00
N HIS A 228 5.04 5.27 -0.08
CA HIS A 228 4.81 4.92 1.33
C HIS A 228 4.99 6.07 2.31
N GLY A 229 4.15 6.12 3.35
CA GLY A 229 4.33 7.00 4.51
C GLY A 229 3.91 8.46 4.30
N VAL A 230 4.80 9.39 4.62
CA VAL A 230 4.53 10.84 4.65
C VAL A 230 5.22 11.58 3.50
N MET A 231 4.56 12.63 2.98
CA MET A 231 5.12 13.51 1.96
C MET A 231 6.14 14.48 2.57
N ILE A 232 7.19 14.78 1.84
CA ILE A 232 8.28 15.67 2.28
C ILE A 232 8.15 16.98 1.52
N LYS A 233 8.10 18.12 2.22
CA LYS A 233 7.84 19.43 1.61
C LYS A 233 8.81 20.51 2.09
N ASP A 234 9.06 21.49 1.22
CA ASP A 234 9.81 22.71 1.50
C ASP A 234 11.21 22.38 2.05
N ASP A 235 11.62 22.99 3.16
CA ASP A 235 12.96 22.82 3.75
C ASP A 235 13.26 21.36 4.14
N PHE A 236 12.22 20.54 4.38
CA PHE A 236 12.41 19.12 4.68
C PHE A 236 12.93 18.32 3.47
N VAL A 237 12.72 18.80 2.24
CA VAL A 237 13.25 18.12 1.04
C VAL A 237 14.77 18.02 1.12
N GLN A 238 15.46 19.14 1.35
CA GLN A 238 16.91 19.14 1.47
C GLN A 238 17.37 18.40 2.73
N TYR A 239 16.68 18.60 3.87
CA TYR A 239 16.97 17.88 5.11
C TYR A 239 17.00 16.36 4.93
N TYR A 240 16.01 15.78 4.25
CA TYR A 240 15.95 14.34 4.04
C TYR A 240 16.91 13.84 2.97
N ILE A 241 17.17 14.62 1.92
CA ILE A 241 18.24 14.32 0.95
C ILE A 241 19.58 14.17 1.69
N ASP A 242 19.93 15.12 2.55
CA ASP A 242 21.21 15.12 3.28
C ASP A 242 21.32 13.94 4.25
N LYS A 243 20.22 13.56 4.90
CA LYS A 243 20.15 12.41 5.81
C LYS A 243 20.31 11.07 5.07
N ILE A 244 19.58 10.90 3.96
CA ILE A 244 19.54 9.64 3.20
C ILE A 244 20.82 9.43 2.41
N LYS A 245 21.45 10.50 1.89
CA LYS A 245 22.65 10.40 1.07
C LYS A 245 23.78 9.57 1.68
N ASN A 246 23.96 9.62 3.00
CA ASN A 246 25.02 8.89 3.71
C ASN A 246 24.49 7.69 4.52
N LEU A 247 23.23 7.29 4.29
CA LEU A 247 22.62 6.20 5.02
C LEU A 247 23.18 4.87 4.52
N SER A 248 23.76 4.07 5.42
CA SER A 248 24.10 2.67 5.15
C SER A 248 22.82 1.85 5.08
N VAL A 249 22.65 1.09 3.99
CA VAL A 249 21.44 0.31 3.70
C VAL A 249 21.83 -1.06 3.11
N GLY A 250 20.92 -2.05 3.15
CA GLY A 250 21.09 -3.32 2.44
C GLY A 250 22.49 -3.96 2.56
N LEU A 251 23.21 -4.06 1.45
CA LEU A 251 24.56 -4.66 1.38
C LEU A 251 25.63 -3.93 2.21
N ASP A 252 25.47 -2.63 2.45
CA ASP A 252 26.38 -1.88 3.32
C ASP A 252 26.24 -2.37 4.77
N LEU A 253 25.02 -2.76 5.14
CA LEU A 253 24.66 -3.29 6.45
C LEU A 253 25.02 -4.78 6.60
N TYR A 254 25.06 -5.53 5.50
CA TYR A 254 25.45 -6.95 5.51
C TYR A 254 26.89 -7.17 6.01
N ASN A 255 27.79 -6.22 5.73
CA ASN A 255 29.19 -6.28 6.15
C ASN A 255 29.45 -5.58 7.49
N GLN A 256 28.41 -5.29 8.28
CA GLN A 256 28.56 -4.71 9.61
C GLN A 256 29.45 -5.57 10.52
N ASN A 257 30.09 -4.91 11.49
CA ASN A 257 30.93 -5.56 12.48
C ASN A 257 30.09 -6.56 13.31
N LYS A 258 30.31 -7.86 13.09
CA LYS A 258 29.58 -8.93 13.79
C LYS A 258 29.72 -8.86 15.31
N ILE A 259 30.88 -8.44 15.83
CA ILE A 259 31.08 -8.27 17.28
C ILE A 259 30.15 -7.21 17.81
N LYS A 260 30.03 -6.09 17.09
CA LYS A 260 29.11 -5.00 17.43
C LYS A 260 27.68 -5.53 17.43
N ILE A 261 27.22 -6.17 16.36
CA ILE A 261 25.86 -6.74 16.29
C ILE A 261 25.58 -7.66 17.50
N SER A 262 26.51 -8.56 17.83
CA SER A 262 26.34 -9.46 18.99
C SER A 262 26.18 -8.71 20.32
N GLN A 263 26.83 -7.57 20.52
CA GLN A 263 26.64 -6.75 21.73
C GLN A 263 25.23 -6.14 21.81
N TYR A 264 24.68 -5.69 20.69
CA TYR A 264 23.32 -5.15 20.64
C TYR A 264 22.26 -6.24 20.81
N ILE A 265 22.47 -7.41 20.19
CA ILE A 265 21.61 -8.59 20.42
C ILE A 265 21.62 -8.98 21.90
N GLU A 266 22.79 -9.00 22.53
CA GLU A 266 22.92 -9.30 23.96
C GLU A 266 22.16 -8.28 24.82
N ALA A 267 22.22 -6.99 24.47
CA ALA A 267 21.44 -5.97 25.17
C ALA A 267 19.92 -6.22 25.08
N ILE A 268 19.41 -6.52 23.88
CA ILE A 268 17.99 -6.81 23.67
C ILE A 268 17.58 -8.08 24.44
N ARG A 269 18.39 -9.14 24.39
CA ARG A 269 18.15 -10.36 25.17
C ARG A 269 18.09 -10.12 26.67
N GLN A 270 19.05 -9.37 27.21
CA GLN A 270 19.05 -9.02 28.64
C GLN A 270 17.83 -8.19 29.00
N ILE A 271 17.44 -7.20 28.18
CA ILE A 271 16.22 -6.42 28.40
C ILE A 271 14.98 -7.34 28.38
N THR A 272 14.83 -8.19 27.37
CA THR A 272 13.70 -9.12 27.26
C THR A 272 13.61 -10.07 28.46
N HIS A 273 14.73 -10.63 28.92
CA HIS A 273 14.80 -11.50 30.09
C HIS A 273 14.39 -10.76 31.37
N GLU A 274 14.91 -9.55 31.55
CA GLU A 274 14.61 -8.70 32.70
C GLU A 274 13.14 -8.24 32.71
N VAL A 275 12.57 -7.94 31.54
CA VAL A 275 11.13 -7.64 31.39
C VAL A 275 10.29 -8.84 31.80
N LYS A 276 10.61 -10.03 31.28
CA LYS A 276 9.93 -11.29 31.60
C LYS A 276 9.91 -11.62 33.10
N THR A 277 10.98 -11.26 33.82
CA THR A 277 11.17 -11.62 35.23
C THR A 277 10.64 -10.58 36.21
N LYS A 278 10.63 -9.30 35.84
CA LYS A 278 10.31 -8.19 36.76
C LYS A 278 9.01 -7.46 36.49
N PHE A 279 8.43 -7.61 35.30
CA PHE A 279 7.20 -6.94 34.92
C PHE A 279 6.05 -7.93 34.80
N ASP A 280 4.84 -7.40 34.74
CA ASP A 280 3.66 -8.22 34.55
C ASP A 280 3.67 -8.91 33.17
N LYS A 281 2.84 -9.95 33.05
CA LYS A 281 2.73 -10.74 31.82
C LYS A 281 2.32 -9.87 30.62
N LYS A 282 1.51 -8.83 30.82
CA LYS A 282 1.04 -7.97 29.73
C LYS A 282 2.20 -7.21 29.08
N VAL A 283 3.11 -6.64 29.88
CA VAL A 283 4.29 -5.93 29.35
C VAL A 283 5.19 -6.90 28.56
N TYR A 284 5.34 -8.13 29.04
CA TYR A 284 6.10 -9.16 28.31
C TYR A 284 5.41 -9.59 27.02
N ASP A 285 4.10 -9.85 27.05
CA ASP A 285 3.32 -10.24 25.87
C ASP A 285 3.34 -9.10 24.82
N ASP A 286 3.16 -7.85 25.26
CA ASP A 286 3.31 -6.66 24.40
C ASP A 286 4.72 -6.62 23.77
N LEU A 287 5.78 -6.90 24.53
CA LEU A 287 7.15 -6.98 24.01
C LEU A 287 7.33 -8.10 22.98
N GLN A 288 6.76 -9.29 23.21
CA GLN A 288 6.82 -10.39 22.24
C GLN A 288 6.14 -9.98 20.92
N HIS A 289 5.01 -9.28 20.98
CA HIS A 289 4.38 -8.70 19.79
C HIS A 289 5.23 -7.64 19.09
N LEU A 290 6.24 -7.04 19.73
CA LEU A 290 7.17 -6.09 19.08
C LEU A 290 8.34 -6.77 18.36
N LEU A 291 8.67 -7.98 18.79
CA LEU A 291 9.71 -8.79 18.16
C LEU A 291 9.22 -9.46 16.86
N HIS A 292 7.91 -9.40 16.62
CA HIS A 292 7.24 -9.84 15.41
C HIS A 292 6.56 -8.63 14.74
N THR A 293 6.64 -8.54 13.43
CA THR A 293 5.88 -7.57 12.63
C THR A 293 4.45 -8.07 12.38
N ASP A 294 3.53 -7.18 12.00
CA ASP A 294 2.14 -7.50 11.67
C ASP A 294 1.98 -8.07 10.24
N ASP A 295 3.03 -8.72 9.72
CA ASP A 295 3.22 -9.20 8.34
C ASP A 295 3.22 -8.12 7.24
N SER A 296 2.98 -6.85 7.56
CA SER A 296 2.92 -5.76 6.56
C SER A 296 4.31 -5.25 6.13
N PHE A 297 5.35 -5.54 6.91
CA PHE A 297 6.71 -5.03 6.72
C PHE A 297 7.76 -6.07 7.13
N PRO A 298 8.95 -6.13 6.50
CA PRO A 298 9.92 -7.16 6.82
C PRO A 298 10.41 -7.10 8.28
N GLU A 299 10.51 -8.28 8.91
CA GLU A 299 11.06 -8.44 10.25
C GLU A 299 12.43 -7.78 10.40
N ILE A 300 12.59 -6.91 11.41
CA ILE A 300 13.87 -6.28 11.76
C ILE A 300 14.83 -7.29 12.41
N PHE A 301 14.29 -8.21 13.19
CA PHE A 301 15.02 -9.22 13.96
C PHE A 301 14.88 -10.59 13.29
N SER A 302 15.96 -11.35 13.24
CA SER A 302 15.86 -12.78 12.91
C SER A 302 15.81 -13.57 14.20
N ILE A 303 14.72 -14.31 14.40
CA ILE A 303 14.42 -15.04 15.63
C ILE A 303 14.41 -16.54 15.35
N ARG A 304 15.01 -17.31 16.25
CA ARG A 304 15.00 -18.77 16.22
C ARG A 304 14.88 -19.28 17.65
N ASP A 305 13.96 -20.20 17.90
CA ASP A 305 13.71 -20.78 19.23
C ASP A 305 13.48 -19.67 20.30
N ASP A 306 12.65 -18.67 19.95
CA ASP A 306 12.36 -17.44 20.74
C ASP A 306 13.56 -16.53 21.03
N GLU A 307 14.69 -16.73 20.36
CA GLU A 307 15.92 -15.98 20.56
C GLU A 307 16.35 -15.20 19.30
N ILE A 308 16.65 -13.91 19.47
CA ILE A 308 17.17 -13.06 18.39
C ILE A 308 18.61 -13.49 18.08
N TYR A 309 18.91 -13.86 16.84
CA TYR A 309 20.26 -14.25 16.42
C TYR A 309 20.87 -13.33 15.36
N ASP A 310 20.07 -12.45 14.74
CA ASP A 310 20.55 -11.48 13.75
C ASP A 310 19.67 -10.21 13.71
N ILE A 311 20.23 -9.12 13.17
CA ILE A 311 19.56 -7.82 12.99
C ILE A 311 19.72 -7.38 11.53
N LYS A 312 18.61 -7.07 10.84
CA LYS A 312 18.63 -6.74 9.41
C LYS A 312 18.94 -5.28 9.08
N ILE A 313 18.90 -4.40 10.08
CA ILE A 313 19.21 -2.97 9.95
C ILE A 313 20.50 -2.62 10.72
N ALA A 314 20.85 -1.33 10.85
CA ALA A 314 21.97 -0.98 11.72
C ALA A 314 21.64 -1.32 13.18
N ALA A 315 22.61 -1.90 13.90
CA ALA A 315 22.39 -2.42 15.24
C ALA A 315 21.87 -1.36 16.23
N GLU A 316 22.37 -0.13 16.13
CA GLU A 316 21.87 1.03 16.88
C GLU A 316 20.41 1.34 16.61
N ASP A 317 20.00 1.31 15.35
CA ASP A 317 18.65 1.65 14.93
C ASP A 317 17.66 0.57 15.37
N ALA A 318 18.06 -0.70 15.33
CA ALA A 318 17.27 -1.81 15.85
C ALA A 318 17.05 -1.72 17.36
N LEU A 319 18.09 -1.40 18.12
CA LEU A 319 17.96 -1.20 19.57
C LEU A 319 17.07 0.01 19.87
N GLN A 320 17.26 1.12 19.17
CA GLN A 320 16.43 2.32 19.34
C GLN A 320 14.96 2.03 19.01
N TYR A 321 14.68 1.32 17.91
CA TYR A 321 13.33 0.90 17.53
C TYR A 321 12.70 0.03 18.62
N PHE A 322 13.41 -1.00 19.07
CA PHE A 322 12.98 -1.90 20.14
C PHE A 322 12.62 -1.13 21.42
N ILE A 323 13.51 -0.24 21.88
CA ILE A 323 13.28 0.55 23.10
C ILE A 323 12.10 1.52 22.93
N THR A 324 12.01 2.21 21.79
CA THR A 324 10.96 3.19 21.52
C THR A 324 9.59 2.53 21.56
N LYS A 325 9.44 1.36 20.92
CA LYS A 325 8.20 0.59 20.94
C LYS A 325 7.88 0.03 22.33
N LEU A 326 8.88 -0.48 23.04
CA LEU A 326 8.71 -1.01 24.41
C LEU A 326 8.23 0.07 25.40
N LEU A 327 8.71 1.30 25.25
CA LEU A 327 8.35 2.43 26.13
C LEU A 327 7.04 3.15 25.73
N ARG A 328 6.41 2.77 24.62
CA ARG A 328 5.24 3.47 24.06
C ARG A 328 3.94 3.22 24.83
N ASN A 329 3.69 1.97 25.22
CA ASN A 329 2.42 1.51 25.78
C ASN A 329 2.32 1.47 27.33
N PRO A 330 3.41 1.27 28.11
CA PRO A 330 3.30 1.12 29.56
C PRO A 330 2.85 2.40 30.28
N GLY A 331 2.08 2.26 31.36
CA GLY A 331 1.70 3.37 32.24
C GLY A 331 2.91 4.03 32.94
N GLY A 332 2.74 5.26 33.40
CA GLY A 332 3.86 6.14 33.80
C GLY A 332 4.85 5.60 34.84
N SER A 333 4.40 4.80 35.83
CA SER A 333 5.33 4.15 36.79
C SER A 333 6.12 3.04 36.13
N VAL A 334 5.45 2.17 35.37
CA VAL A 334 6.06 1.05 34.66
C VAL A 334 7.05 1.55 33.61
N LYS A 335 6.72 2.62 32.88
CA LYS A 335 7.61 3.27 31.89
C LYS A 335 8.92 3.76 32.54
N LYS A 336 8.86 4.33 33.74
CA LYS A 336 10.06 4.77 34.49
C LYS A 336 10.93 3.59 34.91
N ASP A 337 10.31 2.54 35.43
CA ASP A 337 11.03 1.34 35.88
C ASP A 337 11.69 0.62 34.68
N LEU A 338 10.97 0.49 33.56
CA LEU A 338 11.51 -0.03 32.29
C LEU A 338 12.67 0.82 31.80
N HIS A 339 12.53 2.14 31.80
CA HIS A 339 13.60 3.03 31.34
C HIS A 339 14.87 2.89 32.19
N MET A 340 14.75 2.85 33.52
CA MET A 340 15.89 2.64 34.42
C MET A 340 16.55 1.27 34.22
N LEU A 341 15.76 0.24 33.92
CA LEU A 341 16.25 -1.10 33.61
C LEU A 341 17.06 -1.08 32.30
N ILE A 342 16.53 -0.48 31.26
CA ILE A 342 17.19 -0.35 29.96
C ILE A 342 18.53 0.38 30.11
N LEU A 343 18.54 1.55 30.77
CA LEU A 343 19.78 2.31 31.01
C LEU A 343 20.83 1.50 31.75
N ARG A 344 20.43 0.66 32.72
CA ARG A 344 21.34 -0.21 33.46
C ARG A 344 21.96 -1.29 32.57
N VAL A 345 21.15 -1.94 31.72
CA VAL A 345 21.63 -2.97 30.78
C VAL A 345 22.62 -2.35 29.80
N LEU A 346 22.27 -1.20 29.21
CA LEU A 346 23.14 -0.52 28.24
C LEU A 346 24.45 -0.07 28.88
N ALA A 347 24.40 0.51 30.09
CA ALA A 347 25.61 0.89 30.83
C ALA A 347 26.49 -0.34 31.15
N GLY A 348 25.89 -1.47 31.52
CA GLY A 348 26.62 -2.72 31.78
C GLY A 348 27.34 -3.29 30.56
N LEU A 349 26.85 -2.98 29.35
CA LEU A 349 27.42 -3.43 28.08
C LEU A 349 28.26 -2.33 27.38
N ASN A 350 28.47 -1.17 28.01
CA ASN A 350 29.11 0.00 27.43
C ASN A 350 28.46 0.47 26.11
N LEU A 351 27.14 0.36 26.02
CA LEU A 351 26.35 0.86 24.91
C LEU A 351 25.79 2.26 25.21
N PRO A 352 25.66 3.14 24.21
CA PRO A 352 25.16 4.49 24.42
C PRO A 352 23.69 4.47 24.87
N GLY A 353 23.37 5.23 25.91
CA GLY A 353 22.00 5.43 26.41
C GLY A 353 21.47 6.86 26.25
N ASP A 354 22.30 7.79 25.78
CA ASP A 354 22.05 9.24 25.87
C ASP A 354 20.87 9.73 25.01
N ASN A 355 20.46 8.94 24.01
CA ASN A 355 19.32 9.25 23.13
C ASN A 355 17.97 8.69 23.65
N LEU A 356 17.94 8.12 24.86
CA LEU A 356 16.74 7.57 25.48
C LEU A 356 16.05 8.65 26.34
N SER A 357 15.36 9.59 25.71
CA SER A 357 14.51 10.55 26.42
C SER A 357 13.16 9.92 26.80
N LEU A 358 12.71 10.11 28.06
CA LEU A 358 11.35 9.72 28.49
C LEU A 358 10.24 10.49 27.76
N GLU A 359 10.58 11.64 27.15
CA GLU A 359 9.67 12.52 26.43
C GLU A 359 9.40 12.00 25.01
N ALA A 360 8.70 10.89 24.90
CA ALA A 360 7.96 10.54 23.70
C ALA A 360 6.58 10.04 24.11
N THR A 361 5.55 10.64 23.49
CA THR A 361 4.11 10.31 23.53
C THR A 361 3.33 10.67 24.82
N GLU A 362 3.23 11.96 25.13
CA GLU A 362 2.04 12.51 25.79
C GLU A 362 1.30 13.40 24.76
N THR A 363 0.45 12.79 23.94
CA THR A 363 -0.65 13.50 23.28
C THR A 363 -1.86 12.57 23.25
N ASP A 364 -2.89 13.00 23.97
CA ASP A 364 -4.22 12.42 24.19
C ASP A 364 -4.72 11.42 23.14
N HIS A 365 -4.87 10.17 23.55
CA HIS A 365 -5.96 9.32 23.09
C HIS A 365 -6.98 9.23 24.22
N GLN A 366 -7.96 10.13 24.23
CA GLN A 366 -9.24 9.83 24.88
C GLN A 366 -9.90 8.73 24.06
N GLU A 367 -9.94 7.52 24.61
CA GLU A 367 -10.78 6.42 24.13
C GLU A 367 -12.24 6.90 24.14
N ASN A 368 -12.79 7.18 22.96
CA ASN A 368 -14.24 7.31 22.80
C ASN A 368 -14.80 5.89 22.69
N THR A 369 -15.18 5.32 23.83
CA THR A 369 -16.10 4.18 23.89
C THR A 369 -17.49 4.66 23.47
N ASN A 370 -17.82 4.55 22.18
CA ASN A 370 -19.22 4.61 21.75
C ASN A 370 -19.69 3.19 21.46
N GLU A 371 -20.41 2.65 22.44
CA GLU A 371 -21.30 1.52 22.28
C GLU A 371 -22.24 1.75 21.09
N THR A 372 -22.42 0.67 20.31
CA THR A 372 -23.40 0.51 19.24
C THR A 372 -24.81 0.94 19.67
N LEU A 373 -25.33 2.00 19.05
CA LEU A 373 -26.74 2.38 19.07
C LEU A 373 -27.18 2.76 17.66
N PHE A 374 -27.47 1.78 16.81
CA PHE A 374 -28.29 1.99 15.60
C PHE A 374 -29.14 0.73 15.34
N GLU A 375 -30.46 0.90 15.42
CA GLU A 375 -31.47 -0.04 14.93
C GLU A 375 -31.57 0.08 13.40
N GLU A 376 -31.63 -1.06 12.70
CA GLU A 376 -31.90 -1.11 11.25
C GLU A 376 -33.38 -0.77 10.97
N GLU A 377 -33.63 0.33 10.26
CA GLU A 377 -34.88 0.52 9.52
C GLU A 377 -34.70 0.07 8.07
N VAL A 378 -35.51 -0.91 7.66
CA VAL A 378 -35.62 -1.41 6.29
C VAL A 378 -36.55 -0.50 5.48
N PRO A 379 -36.11 0.10 4.36
CA PRO A 379 -37.03 0.80 3.47
C PRO A 379 -37.73 -0.15 2.50
N ASP A 380 -39.04 0.03 2.44
CA ASP A 380 -40.03 -0.62 1.59
C ASP A 380 -39.72 -0.43 0.08
N THR A 381 -39.68 -1.54 -0.68
CA THR A 381 -39.51 -1.52 -2.14
C THR A 381 -40.86 -1.56 -2.83
N ASN A 382 -41.24 -0.49 -3.53
CA ASN A 382 -42.29 -0.55 -4.53
C ASN A 382 -41.89 0.20 -5.81
N GLY A 383 -41.74 -0.59 -6.88
CA GLY A 383 -42.19 -0.32 -8.24
C GLY A 383 -41.54 0.81 -9.05
N ALA A 384 -40.75 0.44 -10.07
CA ALA A 384 -40.90 0.96 -11.44
C ALA A 384 -40.02 0.13 -12.40
N GLU A 385 -40.65 -0.65 -13.26
CA GLU A 385 -40.05 -1.14 -14.51
C GLU A 385 -39.88 0.05 -15.46
N GLU A 386 -38.71 0.17 -16.11
CA GLU A 386 -38.64 0.81 -17.44
C GLU A 386 -37.37 0.37 -18.22
N ASN A 387 -37.64 -0.39 -19.28
CA ASN A 387 -36.91 -0.68 -20.52
C ASN A 387 -35.46 -0.17 -20.69
N ILE A 388 -34.52 -1.10 -20.78
CA ILE A 388 -33.16 -0.89 -21.31
C ILE A 388 -33.11 -1.39 -22.76
N HIS A 389 -32.74 -0.48 -23.66
CA HIS A 389 -32.43 -0.73 -25.05
C HIS A 389 -31.23 -1.68 -25.21
N GLU A 390 -31.43 -2.70 -26.04
CA GLU A 390 -30.46 -3.62 -26.63
C GLU A 390 -29.29 -2.87 -27.28
N ASP A 391 -28.04 -3.13 -26.85
CA ASP A 391 -26.88 -3.42 -27.75
C ASP A 391 -25.49 -3.60 -27.05
N ARG A 392 -25.41 -4.13 -25.81
CA ARG A 392 -24.09 -4.36 -25.16
C ARG A 392 -23.74 -5.77 -24.66
N ASP A 393 -24.64 -6.76 -24.71
CA ASP A 393 -24.41 -7.99 -23.93
C ASP A 393 -24.08 -9.27 -24.74
N HIS A 394 -24.16 -9.27 -26.07
CA HIS A 394 -23.99 -10.53 -26.80
C HIS A 394 -22.57 -11.13 -26.77
N LEU A 395 -21.52 -10.32 -26.59
CA LEU A 395 -20.14 -10.83 -26.55
C LEU A 395 -19.73 -11.37 -25.17
N ASN A 396 -20.33 -10.87 -24.09
CA ASN A 396 -20.09 -11.37 -22.73
C ASN A 396 -20.95 -12.60 -22.44
N ILE A 397 -22.22 -12.60 -22.87
CA ILE A 397 -23.12 -13.75 -22.69
C ILE A 397 -22.57 -14.98 -23.43
N ARG A 398 -22.15 -14.84 -24.69
CA ARG A 398 -21.66 -15.98 -25.49
C ARG A 398 -20.38 -16.60 -24.91
N LYS A 399 -19.45 -15.79 -24.41
CA LYS A 399 -18.21 -16.26 -23.77
C LYS A 399 -18.44 -16.84 -22.38
N LEU A 400 -19.41 -16.30 -21.63
CA LEU A 400 -19.83 -16.87 -20.36
C LEU A 400 -20.49 -18.24 -20.58
N LEU A 401 -21.34 -18.36 -21.60
CA LEU A 401 -21.94 -19.64 -22.01
C LEU A 401 -20.89 -20.64 -22.50
N GLU A 402 -19.89 -20.24 -23.29
CA GLU A 402 -18.79 -21.11 -23.72
C GLU A 402 -18.01 -21.68 -22.52
N VAL A 403 -17.70 -20.86 -21.51
CA VAL A 403 -17.02 -21.32 -20.28
C VAL A 403 -17.90 -22.24 -19.46
N ILE A 404 -19.19 -21.94 -19.34
CA ILE A 404 -20.15 -22.81 -18.61
C ILE A 404 -20.31 -24.15 -19.34
N GLU A 405 -20.42 -24.15 -20.67
CA GLU A 405 -20.58 -25.34 -21.51
C GLU A 405 -19.31 -26.20 -21.55
N GLU A 406 -18.12 -25.61 -21.72
CA GLU A 406 -16.83 -26.33 -21.69
C GLU A 406 -16.58 -27.04 -20.35
N GLU A 407 -16.95 -26.40 -19.24
CA GLU A 407 -16.61 -26.87 -17.89
C GLU A 407 -17.71 -27.79 -17.32
N SER A 408 -18.97 -27.70 -17.82
CA SER A 408 -20.08 -28.61 -17.47
C SER A 408 -19.90 -30.06 -17.94
N GLY A 409 -18.87 -30.34 -18.75
CA GLY A 409 -18.45 -31.70 -19.13
C GLY A 409 -17.34 -32.29 -18.24
N SER A 410 -16.84 -31.54 -17.26
CA SER A 410 -15.80 -32.00 -16.33
C SER A 410 -16.40 -32.12 -14.93
N ASP A 411 -16.31 -33.30 -14.32
CA ASP A 411 -17.02 -33.66 -13.07
C ASP A 411 -16.64 -32.85 -11.81
N LYS A 412 -15.94 -31.72 -11.90
CA LYS A 412 -15.61 -30.90 -10.72
C LYS A 412 -15.62 -29.39 -11.02
N PHE A 413 -16.65 -28.72 -10.53
CA PHE A 413 -16.61 -27.29 -10.21
C PHE A 413 -15.56 -27.03 -9.13
N ASN A 414 -14.32 -26.81 -9.56
CA ASN A 414 -13.22 -26.46 -8.68
C ASN A 414 -13.09 -24.94 -8.53
N GLU A 415 -12.28 -24.52 -7.57
CA GLU A 415 -11.92 -23.13 -7.30
C GLU A 415 -11.58 -22.33 -8.57
N LEU A 416 -10.84 -22.93 -9.51
CA LEU A 416 -10.42 -22.28 -10.74
C LEU A 416 -11.60 -21.97 -11.67
N THR A 417 -12.60 -22.85 -11.73
CA THR A 417 -13.82 -22.67 -12.52
C THR A 417 -14.65 -21.50 -11.97
N ILE A 418 -14.80 -21.41 -10.65
CA ILE A 418 -15.51 -20.32 -9.96
C ILE A 418 -14.85 -18.97 -10.25
N LEU A 419 -13.52 -18.88 -10.13
CA LEU A 419 -12.76 -17.66 -10.45
C LEU A 419 -12.93 -17.23 -11.91
N ARG A 420 -12.90 -18.19 -12.85
CA ARG A 420 -13.08 -17.92 -14.29
C ARG A 420 -14.46 -17.35 -14.58
N ILE A 421 -15.50 -17.86 -13.92
CA ILE A 421 -16.88 -17.37 -14.06
C ILE A 421 -16.99 -15.97 -13.47
N MET A 422 -16.50 -15.74 -12.24
CA MET A 422 -16.52 -14.44 -11.58
C MET A 422 -15.80 -13.35 -12.40
N LEU A 423 -14.70 -13.69 -13.07
CA LEU A 423 -13.96 -12.77 -13.95
C LEU A 423 -14.73 -12.31 -15.20
N LYS A 424 -15.84 -12.98 -15.54
CA LYS A 424 -16.68 -12.66 -16.71
C LYS A 424 -17.97 -11.94 -16.37
N ILE A 425 -18.36 -11.92 -15.09
CA ILE A 425 -19.57 -11.22 -14.63
C ILE A 425 -19.21 -9.76 -14.30
N PRO A 426 -19.98 -8.77 -14.81
CA PRO A 426 -19.81 -7.38 -14.42
C PRO A 426 -19.85 -7.17 -12.90
N PRO A 427 -18.94 -6.37 -12.31
CA PRO A 427 -18.86 -6.19 -10.85
C PRO A 427 -20.14 -5.67 -10.19
N ASP A 428 -20.92 -4.86 -10.90
CA ASP A 428 -22.21 -4.34 -10.42
C ASP A 428 -23.27 -5.45 -10.30
N ILE A 429 -23.23 -6.46 -11.17
CA ILE A 429 -24.14 -7.62 -11.12
C ILE A 429 -23.73 -8.57 -9.99
N LEU A 430 -22.42 -8.79 -9.80
CA LEU A 430 -21.91 -9.55 -8.63
C LEU A 430 -22.37 -8.90 -7.33
N LYS A 431 -22.22 -7.58 -7.21
CA LYS A 431 -22.61 -6.81 -6.03
C LYS A 431 -24.12 -6.84 -5.77
N ARG A 432 -24.95 -6.69 -6.82
CA ARG A 432 -26.42 -6.80 -6.70
C ARG A 432 -26.86 -8.17 -6.18
N ASN A 433 -26.14 -9.22 -6.53
CA ASN A 433 -26.41 -10.59 -6.09
C ASN A 433 -25.65 -10.98 -4.81
N GLN A 434 -25.14 -10.00 -4.07
CA GLN A 434 -24.43 -10.20 -2.80
C GLN A 434 -23.23 -11.15 -2.89
N VAL A 435 -22.56 -11.16 -4.03
CA VAL A 435 -21.25 -11.83 -4.23
C VAL A 435 -20.17 -10.77 -3.97
N ASN A 436 -19.63 -10.73 -2.75
CA ASN A 436 -18.72 -9.66 -2.33
C ASN A 436 -17.25 -9.99 -2.61
N SER A 437 -16.70 -9.34 -3.64
CA SER A 437 -15.25 -9.28 -3.95
C SER A 437 -14.53 -10.64 -4.14
N TYR A 438 -13.29 -10.59 -4.63
CA TYR A 438 -12.42 -11.77 -4.74
C TYR A 438 -11.99 -12.31 -3.36
N ASN A 439 -12.14 -11.53 -2.28
CA ASN A 439 -11.67 -11.91 -0.94
C ASN A 439 -12.51 -13.01 -0.29
N ASP A 440 -13.83 -13.05 -0.53
CA ASP A 440 -14.69 -14.13 -0.01
C ASP A 440 -14.30 -15.49 -0.60
N PHE A 441 -13.83 -15.51 -1.85
CA PHE A 441 -13.41 -16.73 -2.54
C PHE A 441 -12.14 -17.36 -1.93
N PHE A 442 -11.18 -16.55 -1.47
CA PHE A 442 -9.96 -17.04 -0.81
C PHE A 442 -10.16 -17.38 0.68
N GLN A 443 -11.31 -17.05 1.26
CA GLN A 443 -11.69 -17.41 2.64
C GLN A 443 -12.62 -18.63 2.72
N LEU A 444 -12.95 -19.26 1.57
CA LEU A 444 -13.67 -20.54 1.57
C LEU A 444 -12.75 -21.64 2.08
N GLU A 445 -12.80 -21.92 3.39
CA GLU A 445 -12.34 -23.21 3.91
C GLU A 445 -13.10 -24.35 3.21
N GLU A 446 -12.51 -25.55 3.17
CA GLU A 446 -12.87 -26.77 2.40
C GLU A 446 -14.35 -27.25 2.45
N THR A 447 -15.26 -26.53 3.08
CA THR A 447 -16.70 -26.78 3.00
C THR A 447 -17.37 -25.82 2.03
N ARG A 448 -17.76 -26.37 0.87
CA ARG A 448 -18.74 -25.85 -0.10
C ARG A 448 -19.80 -24.97 0.56
N ASP A 449 -19.58 -23.65 0.60
CA ASP A 449 -20.64 -22.73 0.97
C ASP A 449 -21.65 -22.69 -0.18
N GLN A 450 -22.65 -23.58 -0.12
CA GLN A 450 -23.71 -23.67 -1.13
C GLN A 450 -24.45 -22.34 -1.28
N GLN A 451 -24.43 -21.50 -0.25
CA GLN A 451 -25.01 -20.17 -0.31
C GLN A 451 -24.23 -19.24 -1.25
N PHE A 452 -22.90 -19.33 -1.26
CA PHE A 452 -22.06 -18.59 -2.21
C PHE A 452 -22.26 -19.07 -3.64
N ILE A 453 -22.28 -20.39 -3.85
CA ILE A 453 -22.52 -20.98 -5.19
C ILE A 453 -23.90 -20.55 -5.70
N GLN A 454 -24.94 -20.58 -4.85
CA GLN A 454 -26.28 -20.18 -5.24
C GLN A 454 -26.35 -18.70 -5.65
N LYS A 455 -25.67 -17.81 -4.92
CA LYS A 455 -25.57 -16.38 -5.27
C LYS A 455 -24.86 -16.17 -6.60
N LEU A 456 -23.79 -16.94 -6.86
CA LEU A 456 -23.07 -16.89 -8.13
C LEU A 456 -23.93 -17.40 -9.30
N ILE A 457 -24.73 -18.45 -9.09
CA ILE A 457 -25.70 -18.96 -10.09
C ILE A 457 -26.72 -17.86 -10.42
N THR A 458 -27.32 -17.23 -9.40
CA THR A 458 -28.29 -16.15 -9.62
C THR A 458 -27.65 -14.95 -10.35
N ALA A 459 -26.39 -14.64 -10.07
CA ALA A 459 -25.64 -13.64 -10.83
C ALA A 459 -25.44 -14.04 -12.30
N CYS A 460 -25.12 -15.31 -12.58
CA CYS A 460 -24.99 -15.82 -13.95
C CYS A 460 -26.33 -15.77 -14.70
N GLU A 461 -27.42 -16.24 -14.08
CA GLU A 461 -28.76 -16.24 -14.65
C GLU A 461 -29.25 -14.82 -14.95
N SER A 462 -28.89 -13.85 -14.10
CA SER A 462 -29.17 -12.42 -14.33
C SER A 462 -28.46 -11.86 -15.56
N VAL A 463 -27.25 -12.35 -15.86
CA VAL A 463 -26.50 -11.95 -17.08
C VAL A 463 -27.04 -12.66 -18.32
N ILE A 464 -27.38 -13.95 -18.20
CA ILE A 464 -27.79 -14.79 -19.34
C ILE A 464 -29.27 -14.56 -19.69
N GLY A 465 -30.08 -14.09 -18.74
CA GLY A 465 -31.51 -13.82 -18.92
C GLY A 465 -32.39 -15.08 -18.91
N ARG A 466 -31.87 -16.22 -18.45
CA ARG A 466 -32.60 -17.49 -18.29
C ARG A 466 -31.95 -18.35 -17.19
N PRO A 467 -32.70 -19.32 -16.62
CA PRO A 467 -32.15 -20.26 -15.66
C PRO A 467 -31.04 -21.12 -16.26
N LEU A 468 -30.06 -21.48 -15.43
CA LEU A 468 -29.03 -22.44 -15.79
C LEU A 468 -29.55 -23.88 -15.56
N PRO A 469 -29.14 -24.87 -16.37
CA PRO A 469 -29.52 -26.26 -16.15
C PRO A 469 -29.06 -26.78 -14.77
N GLU A 470 -29.96 -27.43 -14.02
CA GLU A 470 -29.68 -27.97 -12.67
C GLU A 470 -28.45 -28.90 -12.64
N LYS A 471 -28.24 -29.67 -13.72
CA LYS A 471 -27.11 -30.61 -13.87
C LYS A 471 -25.73 -29.98 -13.79
N ILE A 472 -25.62 -28.66 -13.94
CA ILE A 472 -24.32 -27.97 -13.94
C ILE A 472 -23.83 -27.71 -12.49
N TRP A 473 -24.72 -27.79 -11.49
CA TRP A 473 -24.44 -27.23 -10.15
C TRP A 473 -24.72 -28.14 -8.95
N THR A 474 -25.34 -29.30 -9.15
CA THR A 474 -25.56 -30.28 -8.07
C THR A 474 -24.33 -31.18 -7.94
N ASN A 475 -23.76 -31.25 -6.72
CA ASN A 475 -22.77 -32.28 -6.39
C ASN A 475 -23.47 -33.60 -6.01
N GLU A 476 -24.42 -34.04 -6.83
CA GLU A 476 -24.93 -35.40 -6.70
C GLU A 476 -23.94 -36.32 -7.39
N GLU A 477 -23.15 -37.05 -6.59
CA GLU A 477 -22.57 -38.30 -7.08
C GLU A 477 -23.75 -39.14 -7.56
N GLU A 478 -23.79 -39.46 -8.86
CA GLU A 478 -24.63 -40.54 -9.34
C GLU A 478 -24.15 -41.81 -8.64
N ASP A 479 -24.82 -42.18 -7.56
CA ASP A 479 -24.75 -43.51 -6.97
C ASP A 479 -25.23 -44.52 -8.04
N GLY A 480 -24.26 -45.04 -8.79
CA GLY A 480 -24.33 -46.32 -9.49
C GLY A 480 -25.04 -46.36 -10.85
N LYS A 481 -24.24 -46.56 -11.91
CA LYS A 481 -24.33 -47.75 -12.76
C LYS A 481 -23.09 -48.01 -13.60
#